data_AF-A0A3C0ITW6-F1
#
_entry.id   AF-A0A3C0ITW6-F1
#
_cell.length_a   1.000
_cell.length_b   1.000
_cell.length_c   1.000
_cell.angle_alpha   90.00
_cell.angle_beta   90.00
_cell.angle_gamma   90.00
#
_symmetry.space_group_name_H-M   'P 1'
#
loop_
_entity.id
_entity.type
_entity.pdbx_description
1 polymer ?
#
loop_
_entity_poly.entity_id
_entity_poly.type
_entity_poly.pdbx_seq_one_letter_code
_entity_poly.pdbx_strand_id
1 'polypeptide(L)' 'MQFSAQQIALLINGQIDGDATVTVNNFGKIEEAQHGQLSFLANPKYE' A
#
# COMPACT_ATOMS: atom_id res chain seq x y z
N MET A 1 6.01 3.56 -12.15
CA MET A 1 6.70 4.53 -11.28
C MET A 1 6.86 3.87 -9.91
N GLN A 2 7.97 4.09 -9.21
CA GLN A 2 8.20 3.51 -7.87
C GLN A 2 8.01 4.60 -6.81
N PHE A 3 7.27 4.27 -5.76
CA PHE A 3 7.07 5.12 -4.58
C PHE A 3 7.45 4.32 -3.34
N SER A 4 8.04 4.96 -2.34
CA SER A 4 8.15 4.32 -1.03
C SER A 4 6.82 4.37 -0.28
N ALA A 5 6.63 3.45 0.66
CA ALA A 5 5.52 3.50 1.61
C ALA A 5 5.46 4.86 2.33
N GLN A 6 6.62 5.45 2.65
CA GLN A 6 6.71 6.80 3.20
C GLN A 6 6.12 7.89 2.29
N GLN A 7 6.47 7.88 1.00
CA GLN A 7 5.95 8.86 0.06
C GLN A 7 4.43 8.74 -0.09
N ILE A 8 3.89 7.52 -0.11
CA ILE A 8 2.45 7.27 -0.20
C ILE A 8 1.75 7.80 1.06
N ALA A 9 2.28 7.49 2.24
CA ALA A 9 1.72 7.95 3.50
C ALA A 9 1.66 9.48 3.59
N LEU A 10 2.70 10.19 3.17
CA LEU A 10 2.70 11.66 3.12
C LEU A 10 1.62 12.22 2.17
N LEU A 11 1.37 11.57 1.04
CA LEU A 11 0.37 12.04 0.08
C LEU A 11 -1.06 11.91 0.58
N ILE A 12 -1.35 10.87 1.37
CA ILE A 12 -2.70 10.58 1.88
C ILE A 12 -2.89 10.97 3.35
N ASN A 13 -1.87 11.57 3.98
CA ASN A 13 -1.81 11.79 5.44
C ASN A 13 -2.08 10.50 6.23
N GLY A 14 -1.52 9.39 5.76
CA GLY A 14 -1.64 8.06 6.37
C GLY A 14 -0.57 7.82 7.43
N GLN A 15 -0.85 6.88 8.33
CA GLN A 15 0.12 6.35 9.28
C GLN A 15 0.73 5.05 8.74
N ILE A 16 2.02 4.84 8.96
CA ILE A 16 2.72 3.60 8.61
C ILE A 16 2.89 2.77 9.88
N ASP A 17 2.50 1.51 9.79
CA ASP A 17 2.89 0.47 10.73
C ASP A 17 3.76 -0.55 9.97
N GLY A 18 5.02 -0.72 10.37
CA GLY A 18 6.03 -1.52 9.67
C GLY A 18 7.12 -0.71 8.95
N ASP A 19 7.65 -1.26 7.85
CA ASP A 19 8.81 -0.71 7.14
C ASP A 19 8.42 0.38 6.10
N ALA A 20 8.75 1.62 6.42
CA ALA A 20 8.50 2.79 5.58
C ALA A 20 9.34 2.84 4.29
N THR A 21 10.41 2.04 4.20
CA THR A 21 11.33 2.02 3.05
C THR A 21 10.89 1.08 1.93
N VAL A 22 9.86 0.26 2.16
CA VAL A 22 9.30 -0.64 1.15
C VAL A 22 8.89 0.14 -0.10
N THR A 23 9.30 -0.41 -1.25
CA THR A 23 8.98 0.14 -2.56
C THR A 23 7.67 -0.45 -3.08
N VAL A 24 6.74 0.44 -3.42
CA VAL A 24 5.51 0.15 -4.14
C VAL A 24 5.68 0.57 -5.59
N ASN A 25 5.40 -0.35 -6.52
CA ASN A 25 5.57 -0.13 -7.95
C ASN A 25 4.28 -0.29 -8.76
N ASN A 26 3.23 -0.87 -8.15
CA ASN A 26 1.95 -1.14 -8.79
C ASN A 26 0.83 -1.32 -7.73
N PHE A 27 -0.41 -1.49 -8.18
CA PHE A 27 -1.56 -1.83 -7.34
C PHE A 27 -1.96 -3.30 -7.57
N GLY A 28 -2.53 -3.93 -6.54
CA GLY A 28 -3.02 -5.30 -6.60
C GLY A 28 -4.31 -5.46 -5.80
N LYS A 29 -5.12 -6.47 -6.15
CA LYS A 29 -6.22 -6.92 -5.28
C LYS A 29 -5.63 -7.71 -4.13
N ILE A 30 -6.28 -7.70 -2.97
CA ILE A 30 -5.83 -8.42 -1.76
C ILE A 30 -5.57 -9.91 -2.05
N GLU A 31 -6.36 -10.54 -2.92
CA GLU A 31 -6.29 -11.98 -3.23
C GLU A 31 -5.14 -12.34 -4.18
N GLU A 32 -4.64 -11.38 -4.96
CA GLU A 32 -3.74 -11.63 -6.10
C GLU A 32 -2.43 -10.83 -6.02
N ALA A 33 -2.32 -9.91 -5.06
CA ALA A 33 -1.20 -8.99 -4.96
C ALA A 33 0.12 -9.71 -4.74
N GLN A 34 1.13 -9.27 -5.50
CA GLN A 34 2.50 -9.73 -5.44
C GLN A 34 3.38 -8.73 -4.67
N HIS A 35 4.61 -9.13 -4.38
CA HIS A 35 5.57 -8.25 -3.72
C HIS A 35 5.75 -6.93 -4.49
N GLY A 36 5.66 -5.80 -3.77
CA GLY A 36 5.72 -4.46 -4.34
C GLY A 36 4.39 -3.91 -4.87
N GLN A 37 3.28 -4.67 -4.79
CA GLN A 37 1.94 -4.18 -5.11
C GLN A 37 1.22 -3.69 -3.86
N LEU A 38 0.66 -2.48 -3.92
CA LEU A 38 -0.19 -1.95 -2.86
C LEU A 38 -1.62 -2.46 -3.01
N SER A 39 -2.13 -3.08 -1.96
CA SER A 39 -3.54 -3.47 -1.80
C SER A 39 -4.20 -2.61 -0.74
N PHE A 40 -5.52 -2.45 -0.82
CA PHE A 40 -6.29 -1.70 0.17
C PHE A 40 -7.63 -2.42 0.43
N LEU A 41 -8.09 -2.32 1.67
CA LEU A 41 -9.40 -2.79 2.10
C LEU A 41 -10.42 -1.67 1.83
N ALA A 42 -11.11 -1.72 0.69
CA ALA A 42 -12.18 -0.77 0.36
C ALA A 42 -13.59 -1.30 0.60
N ASN A 43 -13.75 -2.60 0.88
CA ASN A 43 -15.06 -3.18 1.07
C ASN A 43 -15.35 -3.34 2.58
N PRO A 44 -16.41 -2.70 3.11
CA PRO A 44 -16.84 -2.84 4.51
C PRO A 44 -17.14 -4.28 4.92
N LYS A 45 -17.29 -5.21 3.96
CA LYS A 45 -17.48 -6.64 4.21
C LYS A 45 -16.26 -7.32 4.88
N TYR A 46 -15.09 -6.70 4.84
CA TYR A 46 -13.85 -7.23 5.43
C TYR A 46 -13.41 -6.50 6.70
N GLU A 47 -14.29 -5.66 7.25
CA GLU A 47 -14.18 -5.14 8.62
C GLU A 47 -14.57 -6.22 9.65
#